data_AF-A0A0Q7NDS9-F1
#
_entry.id   AF-A0A0Q7NDS9-F1
#
_cell.length_a   1.000
_cell.length_b   1.000
_cell.length_c   1.000
_cell.angle_alpha   90.00
_cell.angle_beta   90.00
_cell.angle_gamma   90.00
#
_symmetry.space_group_name_H-M   'P 1'
#
loop_
_entity.id
_entity.type
_entity.pdbx_description
1 polymer ?
#
loop_
_entity_poly.entity_id
_entity_poly.type
_entity_poly.pdbx_seq_one_letter_code
_entity_poly.pdbx_strand_id
1 'polypeptide(L)'
;MSALAVVAHVVASPIAGAKPGVPVASDRCTAEQRTESLRADQQRVFDLLGPLRTLNGPEDLVPLAAAGTYGPDSHGWVQYERMGVALLDLNQALQIIGKQMPGMNPGRDTVVSGKPAGLFYRSRQTGFDYHDAVTPAFPYDLVGWFYAGVYTPGETPNEVGLCMFRGDWAFHERGVHTFPKFDMYMMPPQEDYLGQKRGDTPLPGGSTPSGLVHPRGWDVHIFLDPSNPTTPVATDLSPFGDIPGVVGGMDTAFPYPVWPDELEAGADPHPVTPGMAAGHSHN
;
A
#
# COMPACT_ATOMS: atom_id res chain seq x y z
N MET A 1 -22.51 55.39 -25.33
CA MET A 1 -22.74 54.22 -26.20
C MET A 1 -22.28 53.00 -25.43
N SER A 2 -23.21 52.30 -24.77
CA SER A 2 -22.90 51.16 -23.90
C SER A 2 -23.24 49.86 -24.64
N ALA A 3 -22.28 48.95 -24.74
CA ALA A 3 -22.47 47.62 -25.32
C ALA A 3 -22.98 46.65 -24.24
N LEU A 4 -24.17 46.07 -24.46
CA LEU A 4 -24.67 44.94 -23.68
C LEU A 4 -23.97 43.66 -24.15
N ALA A 5 -23.35 42.93 -23.22
CA ALA A 5 -22.91 41.55 -23.45
C ALA A 5 -24.03 40.58 -23.04
N VAL A 6 -24.46 39.74 -23.97
CA VAL A 6 -25.43 38.66 -23.73
C VAL A 6 -24.66 37.41 -23.29
N VAL A 7 -24.89 36.94 -22.06
CA VAL A 7 -24.36 35.67 -21.56
C VAL A 7 -25.37 34.57 -21.88
N ALA A 8 -25.05 33.70 -22.84
CA ALA A 8 -25.83 32.51 -23.13
C ALA A 8 -25.65 31.48 -22.01
N HIS A 9 -26.74 31.14 -21.31
CA HIS A 9 -26.77 30.02 -20.36
C HIS A 9 -27.04 28.73 -21.13
N VAL A 10 -26.08 27.81 -21.13
CA VAL A 10 -26.31 26.42 -21.57
C VAL A 10 -26.93 25.68 -20.40
N VAL A 11 -28.23 25.40 -20.49
CA VAL A 11 -28.93 24.51 -19.56
C VAL A 11 -28.81 23.10 -20.10
N ALA A 12 -27.97 22.27 -19.47
CA ALA A 12 -27.95 20.84 -19.74
C ALA A 12 -29.16 20.18 -19.04
N SER A 13 -30.01 19.50 -19.80
CA SER A 13 -31.11 18.70 -19.26
C SER A 13 -30.57 17.42 -18.60
N PRO A 14 -31.14 16.96 -17.47
CA PRO A 14 -30.72 15.72 -16.84
C PRO A 14 -31.29 14.52 -17.60
N ILE A 15 -30.44 13.55 -17.93
CA ILE A 15 -30.87 12.25 -18.44
C ILE A 15 -31.38 11.43 -17.25
N ALA A 16 -32.69 11.22 -17.18
CA ALA A 16 -33.31 10.34 -16.22
C ALA A 16 -33.08 8.87 -16.65
N GLY A 17 -32.44 8.06 -15.78
CA GLY A 17 -32.41 6.61 -15.96
C GLY A 17 -31.12 5.87 -15.59
N ALA A 18 -30.02 6.56 -15.26
CA ALA A 18 -28.82 5.87 -14.76
C ALA A 18 -29.00 5.52 -13.28
N LYS A 19 -28.89 4.23 -12.93
CA LYS A 19 -28.54 3.84 -11.55
C LYS A 19 -27.27 4.62 -11.16
N PRO A 20 -27.08 5.05 -9.90
CA PRO A 20 -25.80 5.58 -9.46
C PRO A 20 -24.79 4.43 -9.51
N GLY A 21 -24.18 4.21 -10.67
CA GLY A 21 -22.99 3.40 -10.78
C GLY A 21 -21.89 4.15 -10.04
N VAL A 22 -21.36 3.53 -9.00
CA VAL A 22 -20.09 3.95 -8.41
C VAL A 22 -19.11 4.06 -9.58
N PRO A 23 -18.51 5.23 -9.85
CA PRO A 23 -17.55 5.36 -10.93
C PRO A 23 -16.40 4.41 -10.63
N VAL A 24 -16.28 3.34 -11.42
CA VAL A 24 -15.11 2.48 -11.44
C VAL A 24 -13.91 3.39 -11.69
N ALA A 25 -12.86 3.23 -10.89
CA ALA A 25 -11.66 4.06 -10.96
C ALA A 25 -11.02 3.94 -12.35
N SER A 26 -11.41 4.80 -13.28
CA SER A 26 -10.72 5.02 -14.54
C SER A 26 -9.30 5.47 -14.24
N ASP A 27 -8.35 5.07 -15.08
CA ASP A 27 -7.02 5.64 -15.28
C ASP A 27 -7.04 7.20 -15.23
N ARG A 28 -7.01 7.79 -14.02
CA ARG A 28 -7.35 9.22 -13.82
C ARG A 28 -6.22 10.16 -14.26
N CYS A 29 -5.07 9.62 -14.62
CA CYS A 29 -3.93 10.37 -15.11
C CYS A 29 -3.20 9.64 -16.23
N THR A 30 -2.52 10.44 -17.04
CA THR A 30 -1.49 9.99 -17.97
C THR A 30 -0.27 9.44 -17.22
N ALA A 31 0.58 8.68 -17.93
CA ALA A 31 1.83 8.17 -17.37
C ALA A 31 2.72 9.31 -16.85
N GLU A 32 2.78 10.44 -17.56
CA GLU A 32 3.56 11.62 -17.17
C GLU A 32 3.03 12.25 -15.88
N GLN A 33 1.70 12.37 -15.74
CA GLN A 33 1.06 12.87 -14.52
C GLN A 33 1.29 11.93 -13.33
N ARG A 34 1.26 10.60 -13.54
CA ARG A 34 1.61 9.61 -12.51
C ARG A 34 3.05 9.80 -12.06
N THR A 35 4.00 9.82 -12.99
CA THR A 35 5.43 10.08 -12.71
C THR A 35 5.64 11.37 -11.93
N GLU A 36 5.00 12.46 -12.32
CA GLU A 36 5.14 13.74 -11.61
C GLU A 36 4.50 13.70 -10.22
N SER A 37 3.34 13.04 -10.07
CA SER A 37 2.69 12.88 -8.76
C SER A 37 3.57 12.08 -7.80
N LEU A 38 4.22 11.02 -8.28
CA LEU A 38 5.13 10.15 -7.53
C LEU A 38 6.42 10.89 -7.13
N ARG A 39 6.98 11.71 -8.03
CA ARG A 39 8.13 12.57 -7.69
C ARG A 39 7.77 13.61 -6.63
N ALA A 40 6.59 14.23 -6.76
CA ALA A 40 6.11 15.18 -5.78
C ALA A 40 5.82 14.52 -4.42
N ASP A 41 5.35 13.28 -4.42
CA ASP A 41 5.16 12.46 -3.22
C ASP A 41 6.50 12.17 -2.52
N GLN A 42 7.49 11.70 -3.27
CA GLN A 42 8.85 11.48 -2.77
C GLN A 42 9.40 12.72 -2.08
N GLN A 43 9.26 13.89 -2.72
CA GLN A 43 9.75 15.13 -2.12
C GLN A 43 9.04 15.44 -0.80
N ARG A 44 7.72 15.28 -0.72
CA ARG A 44 6.97 15.50 0.52
C ARG A 44 7.38 14.52 1.63
N VAL A 45 7.60 13.24 1.30
CA VAL A 45 8.11 12.25 2.26
C VAL A 45 9.54 12.60 2.70
N PHE A 46 10.39 13.06 1.79
CA PHE A 46 11.74 13.49 2.12
C PHE A 46 11.76 14.73 3.01
N ASP A 47 10.87 15.68 2.77
CA ASP A 47 10.71 16.87 3.60
C ASP A 47 10.17 16.51 5.00
N LEU A 48 9.24 15.55 5.09
CA LEU A 48 8.73 15.02 6.35
C LEU A 48 9.84 14.39 7.19
N LEU A 49 10.69 13.56 6.57
CA LEU A 49 11.69 12.77 7.29
C LEU A 49 13.00 13.53 7.51
N GLY A 50 13.37 14.45 6.62
CA GLY A 50 14.62 15.21 6.69
C GLY A 50 15.86 14.29 6.84
N PRO A 51 16.60 14.37 7.96
CA PRO A 51 17.75 13.49 8.20
C PRO A 51 17.36 12.04 8.48
N LEU A 52 16.12 11.76 8.91
CA LEU A 52 15.64 10.41 9.27
C LEU A 52 15.42 9.50 8.05
N ARG A 53 15.72 9.99 6.83
CA ARG A 53 15.89 9.13 5.65
C ARG A 53 17.00 8.11 5.85
N THR A 54 17.93 8.37 6.76
CA THR A 54 18.86 7.37 7.29
C THR A 54 18.65 7.25 8.79
N LEU A 55 18.50 6.03 9.29
CA LEU A 55 18.49 5.74 10.72
C LEU A 55 19.88 5.20 11.08
N ASN A 56 20.66 5.96 11.85
CA ASN A 56 22.02 5.61 12.22
C ASN A 56 22.08 4.68 13.44
N GLY A 57 21.06 4.75 14.30
CA GLY A 57 20.96 3.98 15.53
C GLY A 57 19.56 4.03 16.14
N PRO A 58 19.33 3.28 17.24
CA PRO A 58 18.05 3.25 17.93
C PRO A 58 17.59 4.62 18.45
N GLU A 59 18.51 5.55 18.68
CA GLU A 59 18.22 6.93 19.08
C GLU A 59 17.40 7.71 18.04
N ASP A 60 17.47 7.34 16.75
CA ASP A 60 16.73 7.99 15.67
C ASP A 60 15.24 7.58 15.66
N LEU A 61 14.83 6.58 16.45
CA LEU A 61 13.45 6.13 16.49
C LEU A 61 12.53 7.07 17.26
N VAL A 62 13.05 7.79 18.25
CA VAL A 62 12.27 8.80 18.98
C VAL A 62 11.88 9.96 18.06
N PRO A 63 12.80 10.62 17.32
CA PRO A 63 12.42 11.67 16.39
C PRO A 63 11.59 11.13 15.21
N LEU A 64 11.80 9.87 14.78
CA LEU A 64 10.96 9.24 13.75
C LEU A 64 9.51 9.05 14.23
N ALA A 65 9.32 8.58 15.47
CA ALA A 65 8.00 8.51 16.09
C ALA A 65 7.36 9.90 16.26
N ALA A 66 8.15 10.96 16.47
CA ALA A 66 7.63 12.33 16.51
C ALA A 66 7.19 12.86 15.13
N ALA A 67 7.74 12.34 14.03
CA ALA A 67 7.40 12.77 12.67
C ALA A 67 6.05 12.22 12.17
N GLY A 68 5.68 11.01 12.56
CA GLY A 68 4.42 10.39 12.12
C GLY A 68 4.02 9.15 12.92
N THR A 69 4.41 9.07 14.19
CA THR A 69 4.20 7.89 15.05
C THR A 69 4.69 6.59 14.45
N TYR A 70 5.74 6.69 13.61
CA TYR A 70 6.42 5.56 13.01
C TYR A 70 7.18 4.78 14.07
N GLY A 71 6.86 3.50 14.18
CA GLY A 71 7.56 2.58 15.06
C GLY A 71 7.50 1.16 14.55
N PRO A 72 8.22 0.24 15.20
CA PRO A 72 8.00 -1.19 14.99
C PRO A 72 6.53 -1.48 15.30
N ASP A 73 5.84 -2.05 14.33
CA ASP A 73 4.41 -2.34 14.40
C ASP A 73 4.14 -3.63 15.18
N SER A 74 2.90 -4.12 15.09
CA SER A 74 2.47 -5.50 15.29
C SER A 74 3.41 -6.58 14.78
N HIS A 75 4.34 -6.27 13.87
CA HIS A 75 5.39 -7.18 13.41
C HIS A 75 6.66 -7.17 14.27
N GLY A 76 6.78 -6.28 15.26
CA GLY A 76 8.02 -6.04 15.98
C GLY A 76 9.11 -5.43 15.08
N TRP A 77 10.38 -5.74 15.35
CA TRP A 77 11.52 -5.34 14.53
C TRP A 77 11.87 -6.44 13.52
N VAL A 78 10.87 -6.93 12.78
CA VAL A 78 11.09 -7.96 11.75
C VAL A 78 11.80 -7.35 10.56
N GLN A 79 12.98 -7.90 10.25
CA GLN A 79 13.71 -7.58 9.04
C GLN A 79 13.25 -8.53 7.96
N TYR A 80 12.35 -8.08 7.10
CA TYR A 80 12.02 -8.85 5.91
C TYR A 80 13.29 -9.02 5.11
N GLU A 81 13.58 -10.29 4.76
CA GLU A 81 14.66 -10.58 3.83
C GLU A 81 14.51 -9.57 2.70
N ARG A 82 15.57 -8.80 2.48
CA ARG A 82 15.77 -8.06 1.23
C ARG A 82 14.92 -6.79 1.03
N MET A 83 13.88 -6.59 1.84
CA MET A 83 13.11 -5.34 1.97
C MET A 83 13.55 -4.50 3.18
N GLY A 84 14.11 -5.17 4.21
CA GLY A 84 14.53 -4.54 5.46
C GLY A 84 13.40 -4.45 6.47
N VAL A 85 13.33 -3.36 7.24
CA VAL A 85 12.32 -3.15 8.27
C VAL A 85 11.18 -2.29 7.74
N ALA A 86 9.95 -2.70 8.00
CA ALA A 86 8.76 -1.87 7.84
C ALA A 86 8.40 -1.21 9.17
N LEU A 87 8.27 0.11 9.19
CA LEU A 87 7.84 0.89 10.35
C LEU A 87 6.51 1.56 10.03
N LEU A 88 5.49 1.37 10.88
CA LEU A 88 4.14 1.89 10.61
C LEU A 88 3.83 3.12 11.42
N ASP A 89 3.05 4.03 10.83
CA ASP A 89 2.29 5.01 11.61
C ASP A 89 1.27 4.24 12.45
N LEU A 90 1.61 4.03 13.72
CA LEU A 90 0.79 3.23 14.63
C LEU A 90 -0.61 3.82 14.83
N ASN A 91 -0.75 5.15 14.79
CA ASN A 91 -2.05 5.78 14.92
C ASN A 91 -2.92 5.49 13.70
N GLN A 92 -2.36 5.62 12.49
CA GLN A 92 -3.10 5.31 11.28
C GLN A 92 -3.46 3.82 11.21
N ALA A 93 -2.52 2.93 11.54
CA ALA A 93 -2.76 1.50 11.58
C ALA A 93 -3.91 1.14 12.55
N LEU A 94 -3.91 1.68 13.77
CA LEU A 94 -4.98 1.47 14.74
C LEU A 94 -6.32 2.05 14.27
N GLN A 95 -6.33 3.18 13.55
CA GLN A 95 -7.55 3.72 12.97
C GLN A 95 -8.12 2.83 11.86
N ILE A 96 -7.27 2.29 10.98
CA ILE A 96 -7.68 1.34 9.94
C ILE A 96 -8.27 0.10 10.60
N ILE A 97 -7.62 -0.46 11.62
CA ILE A 97 -8.11 -1.61 12.37
C ILE A 97 -9.45 -1.30 13.04
N GLY A 98 -9.54 -0.18 13.76
CA GLY A 98 -10.74 0.20 14.51
C GLY A 98 -11.97 0.43 13.61
N LYS A 99 -11.78 1.10 12.46
CA LYS A 99 -12.84 1.26 11.45
C LYS A 99 -13.31 -0.07 10.87
N GLN A 100 -12.47 -1.11 10.97
CA GLN A 100 -12.78 -2.42 10.47
C GLN A 100 -13.39 -3.39 11.50
N MET A 101 -13.69 -2.94 12.71
CA MET A 101 -14.39 -3.78 13.68
C MET A 101 -15.86 -4.03 13.27
N PRO A 102 -16.45 -5.18 13.63
CA PRO A 102 -17.87 -5.45 13.40
C PRO A 102 -18.77 -4.35 13.96
N GLY A 103 -19.78 -3.93 13.20
CA GLY A 103 -20.71 -2.86 13.57
C GLY A 103 -20.24 -1.44 13.24
N MET A 104 -19.02 -1.28 12.73
CA MET A 104 -18.52 0.01 12.21
C MET A 104 -18.86 0.15 10.73
N ASN A 105 -19.25 1.36 10.30
CA ASN A 105 -19.32 1.71 8.87
C ASN A 105 -17.99 2.37 8.49
N PRO A 106 -17.03 1.65 7.88
CA PRO A 106 -15.71 2.21 7.67
C PRO A 106 -15.69 3.36 6.67
N GLY A 107 -16.61 3.35 5.70
CA GLY A 107 -16.47 4.16 4.48
C GLY A 107 -15.15 3.88 3.75
N ARG A 108 -14.94 4.63 2.67
CA ARG A 108 -13.66 4.65 1.94
C ARG A 108 -12.70 5.59 2.65
N ASP A 109 -11.50 5.10 2.97
CA ASP A 109 -10.46 5.94 3.55
C ASP A 109 -9.93 6.98 2.56
N THR A 110 -9.26 7.99 3.09
CA THR A 110 -8.52 8.97 2.29
C THR A 110 -7.04 8.82 2.59
N VAL A 111 -6.23 8.63 1.55
CA VAL A 111 -4.77 8.65 1.62
C VAL A 111 -4.25 9.96 1.04
N VAL A 112 -3.27 10.56 1.70
CA VAL A 112 -2.77 11.89 1.38
C VAL A 112 -1.29 11.79 1.06
N SER A 113 -0.91 12.27 -0.11
CA SER A 113 0.49 12.31 -0.52
C SER A 113 1.37 13.04 0.51
N GLY A 114 2.55 12.47 0.79
CA GLY A 114 3.48 12.91 1.83
C GLY A 114 3.13 12.46 3.24
N LYS A 115 2.11 11.64 3.43
CA LYS A 115 1.69 11.09 4.73
C LYS A 115 1.57 9.57 4.66
N PRO A 116 2.68 8.86 4.48
CA PRO A 116 2.66 7.42 4.31
C PRO A 116 2.20 6.72 5.59
N ALA A 117 1.49 5.60 5.43
CA ALA A 117 1.06 4.73 6.52
C ALA A 117 2.21 3.86 7.04
N GLY A 118 3.24 3.64 6.24
CA GLY A 118 4.47 3.02 6.69
C GLY A 118 5.66 3.34 5.81
N LEU A 119 6.85 3.08 6.36
CA LEU A 119 8.14 3.36 5.77
C LEU A 119 8.93 2.06 5.67
N PHE A 120 9.67 1.88 4.57
CA PHE A 120 10.57 0.76 4.37
C PHE A 120 12.02 1.22 4.49
N TYR A 121 12.78 0.55 5.35
CA TYR A 121 14.17 0.86 5.66
C TYR A 121 15.06 -0.35 5.44
N ARG A 122 16.04 -0.26 4.54
CA ARG A 122 17.00 -1.34 4.26
C ARG A 122 18.29 -1.14 5.06
N SER A 123 18.76 -2.20 5.70
CA SER A 123 20.03 -2.16 6.43
C SER A 123 21.20 -1.96 5.46
N ARG A 124 22.19 -1.15 5.87
CA ARG A 124 23.50 -1.07 5.20
C ARG A 124 24.44 -2.18 5.65
N GLN A 125 24.14 -2.89 6.74
CA GLN A 125 24.92 -4.03 7.15
C GLN A 125 24.69 -5.20 6.19
N THR A 126 25.69 -6.05 6.05
CA THR A 126 25.61 -7.29 5.29
C THR A 126 25.82 -8.47 6.23
N GLY A 127 25.13 -9.59 6.01
CA GLY A 127 25.36 -10.84 6.76
C GLY A 127 24.71 -10.90 8.15
N PHE A 128 23.71 -10.05 8.42
CA PHE A 128 22.84 -10.20 9.60
C PHE A 128 21.75 -11.25 9.36
N ASP A 129 21.17 -11.77 10.44
CA ASP A 129 20.05 -12.70 10.37
C ASP A 129 18.73 -11.92 10.21
N TYR A 130 18.08 -12.08 9.06
CA TYR A 130 16.78 -11.46 8.77
C TYR A 130 15.67 -12.00 9.69
N HIS A 131 15.84 -13.19 10.25
CA HIS A 131 14.88 -13.79 11.17
C HIS A 131 15.09 -13.36 12.63
N ASP A 132 16.16 -12.60 12.91
CA ASP A 132 16.38 -12.02 14.23
C ASP A 132 15.55 -10.74 14.40
N ALA A 133 14.34 -10.92 14.93
CA ALA A 133 13.42 -9.83 15.24
C ALA A 133 13.81 -9.01 16.50
N VAL A 134 14.91 -9.35 17.18
CA VAL A 134 15.33 -8.69 18.43
C VAL A 134 16.64 -7.92 18.31
N THR A 135 17.47 -8.19 17.28
CA THR A 135 18.72 -7.48 17.03
C THR A 135 18.64 -6.58 15.79
N PRO A 136 18.47 -5.26 15.97
CA PRO A 136 18.50 -4.31 14.85
C PRO A 136 19.88 -4.27 14.15
N ALA A 137 19.86 -4.22 12.82
CA ALA A 137 21.03 -4.09 11.94
C ALA A 137 21.23 -2.63 11.47
N PHE A 138 21.34 -1.67 12.38
CA PHE A 138 21.66 -0.28 12.02
C PHE A 138 23.04 -0.15 11.36
N PRO A 139 23.28 0.81 10.45
CA PRO A 139 22.34 1.84 10.01
C PRO A 139 21.41 1.36 8.90
N TYR A 140 20.26 2.03 8.75
CA TYR A 140 19.28 1.77 7.70
C TYR A 140 19.07 2.99 6.79
N ASP A 141 18.78 2.75 5.52
CA ASP A 141 18.34 3.76 4.56
C ASP A 141 16.89 3.55 4.16
N LEU A 142 16.15 4.64 4.04
CA LEU A 142 14.82 4.64 3.43
C LEU A 142 14.92 4.12 1.99
N VAL A 143 14.13 3.10 1.67
CA VAL A 143 14.05 2.50 0.33
C VAL A 143 12.65 2.60 -0.27
N GLY A 144 11.65 2.97 0.53
CA GLY A 144 10.29 3.14 0.07
C GLY A 144 9.35 3.49 1.21
N TRP A 145 8.08 3.58 0.88
CA TRP A 145 6.98 3.81 1.82
C TRP A 145 5.71 3.24 1.22
N PHE A 146 4.63 3.29 2.00
CA PHE A 146 3.35 2.79 1.53
C PHE A 146 2.18 3.56 2.09
N TYR A 147 1.04 3.43 1.42
CA TYR A 147 -0.23 3.97 1.85
C TYR A 147 -1.22 2.84 2.09
N ALA A 148 -1.81 2.82 3.28
CA ALA A 148 -2.84 1.86 3.62
C ALA A 148 -4.19 2.55 3.87
N GLY A 149 -5.26 1.79 3.67
CA GLY A 149 -6.61 2.21 3.98
C GLY A 149 -7.54 1.04 4.28
N VAL A 150 -8.72 1.34 4.82
CA VAL A 150 -9.74 0.33 5.04
C VAL A 150 -10.10 -0.36 3.72
N TYR A 151 -10.08 -1.69 3.75
CA TYR A 151 -10.51 -2.50 2.63
C TYR A 151 -12.03 -2.39 2.40
N THR A 152 -12.40 -1.90 1.23
CA THR A 152 -13.76 -1.92 0.71
C THR A 152 -13.73 -2.68 -0.62
N PRO A 153 -14.42 -3.82 -0.75
CA PRO A 153 -14.36 -4.64 -1.96
C PRO A 153 -14.65 -3.82 -3.22
N GLY A 154 -13.78 -3.92 -4.21
CA GLY A 154 -13.94 -3.20 -5.48
C GLY A 154 -13.59 -1.71 -5.45
N GLU A 155 -13.29 -1.12 -4.29
CA GLU A 155 -13.13 0.33 -4.11
C GLU A 155 -11.82 0.67 -3.37
N THR A 156 -10.76 1.06 -4.11
CA THR A 156 -9.47 1.52 -3.54
C THR A 156 -9.66 2.79 -2.69
N PRO A 157 -8.71 3.24 -1.83
CA PRO A 157 -8.83 4.47 -1.05
C PRO A 157 -8.91 5.76 -1.90
N ASN A 158 -9.48 6.84 -1.35
CA ASN A 158 -9.52 8.15 -2.02
C ASN A 158 -8.12 8.78 -1.97
N GLU A 159 -7.57 9.11 -3.12
CA GLU A 159 -6.22 9.67 -3.23
C GLU A 159 -6.25 11.21 -3.26
N VAL A 160 -5.47 11.85 -2.39
CA VAL A 160 -5.27 13.31 -2.39
C VAL A 160 -3.82 13.62 -2.69
N GLY A 161 -3.56 14.16 -3.88
CA GLY A 161 -2.21 14.54 -4.33
C GLY A 161 -1.34 13.36 -4.79
N LEU A 162 -1.89 12.15 -4.82
CA LEU A 162 -1.34 10.99 -5.53
C LEU A 162 -2.10 10.79 -6.82
N CYS A 163 -1.44 10.25 -7.83
CA CYS A 163 -2.15 9.64 -8.94
C CYS A 163 -1.69 8.20 -9.15
N MET A 164 -2.49 7.29 -8.62
CA MET A 164 -2.26 5.85 -8.71
C MET A 164 -3.29 5.24 -9.64
N PHE A 165 -2.89 4.16 -10.30
CA PHE A 165 -3.82 3.32 -11.02
C PHE A 165 -4.49 2.35 -10.06
N ARG A 166 -5.69 1.92 -10.42
CA ARG A 166 -6.41 0.88 -9.67
C ARG A 166 -5.56 -0.39 -9.51
N GLY A 167 -4.81 -0.76 -10.55
CA GLY A 167 -3.89 -1.90 -10.53
C GLY A 167 -2.64 -1.71 -9.67
N ASP A 168 -2.40 -0.52 -9.11
CA ASP A 168 -1.30 -0.30 -8.16
C ASP A 168 -1.70 -0.72 -6.73
N TRP A 169 -3.00 -0.85 -6.46
CA TRP A 169 -3.52 -1.18 -5.14
C TRP A 169 -3.71 -2.69 -4.98
N ALA A 170 -2.83 -3.31 -4.20
CA ALA A 170 -3.05 -4.65 -3.66
C ALA A 170 -3.86 -4.56 -2.36
N PHE A 171 -4.33 -5.69 -1.85
CA PHE A 171 -4.80 -5.73 -0.47
C PHE A 171 -3.93 -6.64 0.39
N HIS A 172 -3.59 -6.19 1.59
CA HIS A 172 -3.04 -7.04 2.62
C HIS A 172 -4.15 -7.92 3.18
N GLU A 173 -4.00 -9.24 3.10
CA GLU A 173 -5.03 -10.18 3.54
C GLU A 173 -5.28 -10.12 5.06
N ARG A 174 -6.49 -10.48 5.48
CA ARG A 174 -6.81 -10.63 6.91
C ARG A 174 -6.15 -11.86 7.51
N GLY A 175 -5.82 -11.80 8.79
CA GLY A 175 -5.17 -12.89 9.48
C GLY A 175 -4.74 -12.52 10.88
N VAL A 176 -3.69 -13.18 11.34
CA VAL A 176 -3.11 -12.97 12.67
C VAL A 176 -1.58 -12.97 12.57
N HIS A 177 -0.93 -11.91 13.05
CA HIS A 177 0.51 -11.90 13.30
C HIS A 177 0.81 -12.72 14.55
N THR A 178 1.31 -13.94 14.36
CA THR A 178 1.41 -14.96 15.41
C THR A 178 2.55 -14.68 16.39
N PHE A 179 2.32 -14.83 17.69
CA PHE A 179 3.41 -14.72 18.66
C PHE A 179 4.19 -16.04 18.80
N PRO A 180 5.51 -16.00 19.06
CA PRO A 180 6.37 -14.82 19.19
C PRO A 180 7.05 -14.39 17.89
N LYS A 181 6.83 -15.11 16.78
CA LYS A 181 7.57 -14.94 15.53
C LYS A 181 7.10 -13.75 14.68
N PHE A 182 5.89 -13.28 14.94
CA PHE A 182 5.20 -12.24 14.19
C PHE A 182 4.91 -12.59 12.72
N ASP A 183 5.05 -13.86 12.35
CA ASP A 183 4.65 -14.39 11.05
C ASP A 183 3.14 -14.18 10.84
N MET A 184 2.75 -13.86 9.60
CA MET A 184 1.34 -13.70 9.24
C MET A 184 0.70 -15.06 8.97
N TYR A 185 -0.25 -15.46 9.82
CA TYR A 185 -1.17 -16.57 9.55
C TYR A 185 -2.40 -16.02 8.84
N MET A 186 -2.45 -16.20 7.52
CA MET A 186 -3.55 -15.71 6.69
C MET A 186 -4.84 -16.49 6.94
N MET A 187 -5.96 -15.77 6.95
CA MET A 187 -7.29 -16.34 7.19
C MET A 187 -8.31 -15.77 6.20
N PRO A 188 -8.13 -15.94 4.87
CA PRO A 188 -9.03 -15.35 3.89
C PRO A 188 -10.51 -15.72 4.15
N PRO A 189 -11.48 -14.85 3.86
CA PRO A 189 -12.89 -15.21 3.86
C PRO A 189 -13.20 -16.24 2.77
N GLN A 190 -14.26 -17.01 2.95
CA GLN A 190 -14.79 -17.84 1.87
C GLN A 190 -15.51 -16.94 0.86
N GLU A 191 -14.96 -16.81 -0.34
CA GLU A 191 -15.45 -15.96 -1.42
C GLU A 191 -15.47 -16.70 -2.75
N ASP A 192 -16.33 -16.27 -3.68
CA ASP A 192 -16.45 -16.89 -5.00
C ASP A 192 -15.27 -16.50 -5.91
N TYR A 193 -14.66 -15.34 -5.62
CA TYR A 193 -13.43 -14.85 -6.22
C TYR A 193 -12.66 -13.98 -5.23
N LEU A 194 -11.34 -13.88 -5.45
CA LEU A 194 -10.41 -13.20 -4.57
C LEU A 194 -10.75 -11.71 -4.45
N GLY A 195 -10.90 -11.21 -3.22
CA GLY A 195 -11.20 -9.80 -2.97
C GLY A 195 -12.70 -9.44 -2.97
N GLN A 196 -13.60 -10.38 -3.22
CA GLN A 196 -15.04 -10.09 -3.26
C GLN A 196 -15.59 -9.64 -1.92
N LYS A 197 -15.09 -10.20 -0.82
CA LYS A 197 -15.63 -10.00 0.52
C LYS A 197 -14.59 -9.34 1.39
N ARG A 198 -15.00 -8.33 2.16
CA ARG A 198 -14.12 -7.77 3.19
C ARG A 198 -13.72 -8.81 4.25
N GLY A 199 -14.66 -9.70 4.58
CA GLY A 199 -14.54 -10.62 5.70
C GLY A 199 -14.69 -9.91 7.05
N ASP A 200 -15.04 -10.66 8.09
CA ASP A 200 -14.99 -10.17 9.46
C ASP A 200 -13.54 -10.19 9.97
N THR A 201 -13.13 -9.22 10.77
CA THR A 201 -11.84 -9.31 11.49
C THR A 201 -11.89 -10.54 12.39
N PRO A 202 -10.92 -11.48 12.28
CA PRO A 202 -10.92 -12.65 13.14
C PRO A 202 -10.87 -12.21 14.61
N LEU A 203 -11.82 -12.70 15.41
CA LEU A 203 -11.81 -12.44 16.85
C LEU A 203 -10.93 -13.49 17.53
N PRO A 204 -10.16 -13.13 18.58
CA PRO A 204 -9.38 -14.09 19.36
C PRO A 204 -10.31 -15.19 19.93
N GLY A 205 -10.14 -16.43 19.46
CA GLY A 205 -10.94 -17.57 19.90
C GLY A 205 -10.86 -18.78 18.95
N GLY A 206 -11.18 -19.97 19.46
CA GLY A 206 -11.23 -21.21 18.69
C GLY A 206 -9.86 -21.72 18.22
N SER A 207 -9.75 -22.03 16.92
CA SER A 207 -8.52 -22.50 16.24
C SER A 207 -7.60 -21.38 15.76
N THR A 208 -7.93 -20.12 16.07
CA THR A 208 -7.13 -18.96 15.68
C THR A 208 -5.84 -18.92 16.50
N PRO A 209 -4.65 -18.84 15.90
CA PRO A 209 -3.41 -18.74 16.66
C PRO A 209 -3.38 -17.47 17.52
N SER A 210 -2.64 -17.51 18.63
CA SER A 210 -2.42 -16.32 19.46
C SER A 210 -1.58 -15.30 18.69
N GLY A 211 -2.04 -14.06 18.64
CA GLY A 211 -1.35 -13.02 17.90
C GLY A 211 -2.14 -11.72 17.81
N LEU A 212 -1.62 -10.80 17.01
CA LEU A 212 -2.28 -9.53 16.70
C LEU A 212 -3.16 -9.72 15.47
N VAL A 213 -4.46 -9.49 15.64
CA VAL A 213 -5.44 -9.63 14.56
C VAL A 213 -5.24 -8.52 13.55
N HIS A 214 -5.23 -8.89 12.27
CA HIS A 214 -5.02 -7.97 11.17
C HIS A 214 -6.24 -8.08 10.22
N PRO A 215 -7.01 -7.00 9.99
CA PRO A 215 -8.10 -7.03 9.03
C PRO A 215 -7.56 -6.99 7.59
N ARG A 216 -8.40 -7.22 6.59
CA ARG A 216 -7.98 -6.97 5.21
C ARG A 216 -7.75 -5.46 5.04
N GLY A 217 -6.69 -5.01 4.39
CA GLY A 217 -6.40 -3.59 4.18
C GLY A 217 -6.04 -3.33 2.73
N TRP A 218 -6.45 -2.20 2.16
CA TRP A 218 -5.83 -1.75 0.91
C TRP A 218 -4.40 -1.29 1.21
N ASP A 219 -3.49 -1.59 0.30
CA ASP A 219 -2.10 -1.16 0.39
C ASP A 219 -1.56 -0.80 -1.00
N VAL A 220 -0.67 0.18 -1.05
CA VAL A 220 0.14 0.47 -2.23
C VAL A 220 1.54 0.83 -1.81
N HIS A 221 2.51 0.13 -2.38
CA HIS A 221 3.92 0.29 -2.08
C HIS A 221 4.59 1.17 -3.13
N ILE A 222 5.41 2.11 -2.66
CA ILE A 222 6.17 3.03 -3.49
C ILE A 222 7.63 2.89 -3.10
N PHE A 223 8.46 2.48 -4.07
CA PHE A 223 9.89 2.25 -3.85
C PHE A 223 10.74 3.27 -4.59
N LEU A 224 11.87 3.62 -3.97
CA LEU A 224 12.93 4.36 -4.61
C LEU A 224 13.66 3.45 -5.59
N ASP A 225 13.72 3.85 -6.86
CA ASP A 225 14.51 3.16 -7.87
C ASP A 225 16.00 3.51 -7.70
N PRO A 226 16.88 2.56 -7.36
CA PRO A 226 18.30 2.83 -7.24
C PRO A 226 18.95 3.22 -8.59
N SER A 227 18.38 2.78 -9.71
CA SER A 227 18.83 3.15 -11.06
C SER A 227 18.31 4.52 -11.50
N ASN A 228 17.19 4.97 -10.91
CA ASN A 228 16.60 6.28 -11.14
C ASN A 228 16.05 6.90 -9.85
N PRO A 229 16.92 7.48 -8.99
CA PRO A 229 16.52 7.99 -7.67
C PRO A 229 15.59 9.21 -7.73
N THR A 230 15.29 9.72 -8.92
CA THR A 230 14.43 10.89 -9.15
C THR A 230 12.98 10.54 -9.45
N THR A 231 12.69 9.26 -9.67
CA THR A 231 11.34 8.79 -10.00
C THR A 231 11.09 7.50 -9.24
N PRO A 232 10.28 7.53 -8.18
CA PRO A 232 9.94 6.30 -7.48
C PRO A 232 8.91 5.52 -8.31
N VAL A 233 8.78 4.24 -8.01
CA VAL A 233 7.90 3.33 -8.73
C VAL A 233 6.88 2.76 -7.78
N ALA A 234 5.62 2.82 -8.19
CA ALA A 234 4.53 2.14 -7.53
C ALA A 234 4.35 0.76 -8.18
N THR A 235 4.25 -0.24 -7.34
CA THR A 235 4.31 -1.66 -7.67
C THR A 235 3.88 -2.47 -6.46
N ASP A 236 3.73 -3.77 -6.63
CA ASP A 236 3.82 -4.69 -5.49
C ASP A 236 5.19 -4.58 -4.78
N LEU A 237 5.42 -5.43 -3.79
CA LEU A 237 6.72 -5.54 -3.11
C LEU A 237 7.88 -6.02 -4.04
N SER A 238 7.68 -6.06 -5.37
CA SER A 238 8.64 -6.52 -6.38
C SER A 238 8.80 -5.50 -7.55
N PRO A 239 9.32 -4.28 -7.29
CA PRO A 239 9.32 -3.17 -8.24
C PRO A 239 10.05 -3.37 -9.58
N PHE A 240 10.97 -4.35 -9.73
CA PHE A 240 11.93 -4.34 -10.84
C PHE A 240 12.44 -5.72 -11.30
N GLY A 241 11.63 -6.78 -11.33
CA GLY A 241 12.27 -8.11 -11.31
C GLY A 241 13.24 -8.19 -10.11
N ASP A 242 14.24 -9.06 -10.14
CA ASP A 242 15.18 -9.20 -9.02
C ASP A 242 15.86 -7.84 -8.67
N ILE A 243 15.39 -7.14 -7.63
CA ILE A 243 16.26 -6.26 -6.85
C ILE A 243 17.41 -7.17 -6.39
N PRO A 244 18.69 -6.85 -6.63
CA PRO A 244 19.80 -7.73 -6.25
C PRO A 244 19.68 -8.17 -4.80
N GLY A 245 19.37 -9.46 -4.65
CA GLY A 245 19.02 -10.05 -3.38
C GLY A 245 17.69 -9.56 -2.82
N VAL A 246 16.54 -9.62 -3.55
CA VAL A 246 15.09 -9.81 -3.20
C VAL A 246 14.63 -11.16 -3.80
N VAL A 247 14.09 -12.12 -3.03
CA VAL A 247 13.52 -13.40 -3.52
C VAL A 247 12.13 -13.56 -2.90
N GLY A 248 11.16 -13.80 -3.78
CA GLY A 248 9.73 -13.76 -3.53
C GLY A 248 9.17 -14.81 -2.55
N GLY A 249 8.07 -14.42 -1.94
CA GLY A 249 7.25 -15.23 -1.01
C GLY A 249 6.02 -14.49 -0.46
N MET A 250 5.74 -13.26 -0.92
CA MET A 250 4.68 -12.38 -0.38
C MET A 250 3.42 -12.28 -1.25
N ASP A 251 3.41 -12.91 -2.43
CA ASP A 251 2.31 -12.88 -3.39
C ASP A 251 0.99 -13.40 -2.80
N THR A 252 1.06 -14.19 -1.71
CA THR A 252 -0.12 -14.68 -1.00
C THR A 252 -0.68 -13.70 0.03
N ALA A 253 0.17 -12.85 0.61
CA ALA A 253 -0.22 -11.89 1.65
C ALA A 253 -0.72 -10.56 1.05
N PHE A 254 -0.23 -10.19 -0.14
CA PHE A 254 -0.60 -8.97 -0.86
C PHE A 254 -1.19 -9.26 -2.25
N PRO A 255 -2.28 -10.05 -2.36
CA PRO A 255 -2.90 -10.31 -3.64
C PRO A 255 -3.58 -9.06 -4.24
N TYR A 256 -3.80 -9.11 -5.54
CA TYR A 256 -4.70 -8.22 -6.23
C TYR A 256 -6.12 -8.79 -6.25
N PRO A 257 -7.16 -7.97 -6.04
CA PRO A 257 -8.54 -8.40 -6.15
C PRO A 257 -8.89 -8.72 -7.60
N VAL A 258 -9.81 -9.66 -7.81
CA VAL A 258 -10.51 -9.74 -9.10
C VAL A 258 -11.59 -8.69 -9.10
N TRP A 259 -11.57 -7.83 -10.11
CA TRP A 259 -12.45 -6.67 -10.15
C TRP A 259 -13.85 -7.05 -10.72
N PRO A 260 -14.95 -6.44 -10.23
CA PRO A 260 -16.30 -6.81 -10.67
C PRO A 260 -16.53 -6.70 -12.18
N ASP A 261 -15.93 -5.69 -12.81
CA ASP A 261 -15.98 -5.44 -14.25
C ASP A 261 -15.21 -6.49 -15.07
N GLU A 262 -14.17 -7.11 -14.50
CA GLU A 262 -13.43 -8.20 -15.16
C GLU A 262 -14.25 -9.50 -15.19
N LEU A 263 -15.04 -9.75 -14.15
CA LEU A 263 -15.94 -10.90 -14.07
C LEU A 263 -17.09 -10.81 -15.08
N GLU A 264 -17.66 -9.62 -15.25
CA GLU A 264 -18.73 -9.39 -16.24
C GLU A 264 -18.24 -9.54 -17.68
N ALA A 265 -16.96 -9.26 -17.94
CA ALA A 265 -16.34 -9.45 -19.25
C ALA A 265 -16.06 -10.92 -19.60
N GLY A 266 -16.27 -11.85 -18.67
CA GLY A 266 -15.88 -13.26 -18.84
C GLY A 266 -14.37 -13.43 -19.00
N ALA A 267 -13.59 -12.48 -18.49
CA ALA A 267 -12.14 -12.60 -18.46
C ALA A 267 -11.78 -13.74 -17.51
N ASP A 268 -10.91 -14.64 -17.97
CA ASP A 268 -10.23 -15.58 -17.07
C ASP A 268 -9.50 -14.74 -16.02
N PRO A 269 -9.74 -14.90 -14.71
CA PRO A 269 -9.07 -14.12 -13.68
C PRO A 269 -7.56 -14.45 -13.69
N HIS A 270 -6.86 -13.65 -14.50
CA HIS A 270 -5.41 -13.56 -14.77
C HIS A 270 -4.79 -14.64 -15.69
N PRO A 271 -4.05 -14.17 -16.71
CA PRO A 271 -2.60 -14.22 -16.63
C PRO A 271 -2.12 -12.84 -16.19
N VAL A 272 -1.39 -12.81 -15.07
CA VAL A 272 -0.61 -11.65 -14.64
C VAL A 272 0.13 -11.16 -15.88
N THR A 273 -0.17 -9.95 -16.35
CA THR A 273 0.57 -9.40 -17.46
C THR A 273 1.99 -9.17 -16.94
N PRO A 274 3.02 -9.84 -17.45
CA PRO A 274 4.38 -9.53 -17.06
C PRO A 274 4.59 -8.08 -17.47
N GLY A 275 4.82 -7.20 -16.48
CA GLY A 275 5.31 -5.86 -16.74
C GLY A 275 6.53 -5.99 -17.65
N MET A 276 6.41 -5.41 -18.86
CA MET A 276 7.43 -5.26 -19.88
C MET A 276 8.72 -6.06 -19.66
N ALA A 277 8.81 -7.23 -20.30
CA ALA A 277 10.08 -7.88 -20.54
C ALA A 277 10.99 -6.94 -21.36
N ALA A 278 11.83 -6.16 -20.67
CA ALA A 278 13.06 -5.66 -21.25
C ALA A 278 13.97 -6.87 -21.41
N GLY A 279 14.05 -7.37 -22.65
CA GLY A 279 14.80 -8.56 -22.99
C GLY A 279 16.27 -8.45 -22.61
N HIS A 280 16.75 -9.41 -21.82
CA HIS A 280 18.15 -9.79 -21.80
C HIS A 280 18.27 -11.31 -21.91
N SER A 281 18.61 -11.75 -23.11
CA SER A 281 19.22 -13.05 -23.36
C SER A 281 20.60 -13.06 -22.71
N HIS A 282 20.87 -14.01 -21.82
CA HIS A 282 22.23 -14.31 -21.38
C HIS A 282 22.68 -15.68 -21.88
N ASN A 283 23.78 -15.65 -22.63
CA ASN A 283 24.82 -16.68 -22.59
C ASN A 283 25.42 -16.76 -21.19
#